data_AF-A0A848S7C2-F1
#
_entry.id   AF-A0A848S7C2-F1
#
_cell.length_a   1.000
_cell.length_b   1.000
_cell.length_c   1.000
_cell.angle_alpha   90.00
_cell.angle_beta   90.00
_cell.angle_gamma   90.00
#
_symmetry.space_group_name_H-M   'P 1'
#
loop_
_entity.id
_entity.type
_entity.pdbx_description
1 polymer ?
#
loop_
_entity_poly.entity_id
_entity_poly.type
_entity_poly.pdbx_seq_one_letter_code
_entity_poly.pdbx_strand_id
1 'polypeptide(L)'
;MTVDILSSIKGAQPSEAVNKLFEVIKNANTTNNNTFNNNHNNAVSLDNLRDDVVIDSPQIEKEIIIENFPKEKNGFLVVSKVIEE
;
A
#
# COMPACT_ATOMS: atom_id res chain seq x y z
N MET A 1 3.45 13.61 -10.50
CA MET A 1 2.42 12.57 -10.70
C MET A 1 1.43 13.16 -11.68
N THR A 2 1.31 12.62 -12.89
CA THR A 2 0.36 13.14 -13.88
C THR A 2 -1.05 12.70 -13.48
N VAL A 3 -2.04 13.56 -13.72
CA VAL A 3 -3.45 13.34 -13.35
C VAL A 3 -4.00 12.06 -13.99
N ASP A 4 -3.40 11.65 -15.11
CA ASP A 4 -3.68 10.42 -15.85
C ASP A 4 -3.50 9.13 -15.02
N ILE A 5 -2.68 9.17 -13.97
CA ILE A 5 -2.42 8.01 -13.09
C ILE A 5 -3.58 7.79 -12.10
N LEU A 6 -4.35 8.83 -11.78
CA LEU A 6 -5.48 8.77 -10.84
C LEU A 6 -6.84 8.63 -11.53
N SER A 7 -6.93 8.89 -12.83
CA SER A 7 -8.11 8.64 -13.63
C SER A 7 -8.08 7.21 -14.17
N SER A 8 -8.70 6.27 -13.45
CA SER A 8 -8.83 4.86 -13.86
C SER A 8 -9.63 4.65 -15.16
N ILE A 9 -10.06 5.72 -15.84
CA ILE A 9 -10.82 5.69 -17.08
C ILE A 9 -9.92 6.22 -18.20
N LYS A 10 -9.35 5.27 -18.95
CA LYS A 10 -8.61 5.54 -20.18
C LYS A 10 -9.48 6.38 -21.13
N GLY A 11 -9.09 7.64 -21.39
CA GLY A 11 -9.79 8.55 -22.30
C GLY A 11 -10.76 9.55 -21.67
N ALA A 12 -10.94 9.54 -20.34
CA ALA A 12 -11.71 10.59 -19.67
C ALA A 12 -10.94 11.93 -19.70
N GLN A 13 -11.63 13.01 -20.05
CA GLN A 13 -11.04 14.34 -19.97
C GLN A 13 -10.73 14.68 -18.51
N PRO A 14 -9.54 15.24 -18.22
CA PRO A 14 -9.16 15.57 -16.85
C PRO A 14 -10.12 16.60 -16.27
N SER A 15 -10.59 16.36 -15.04
CA SER A 15 -11.53 17.26 -14.36
C SER A 15 -10.85 18.59 -14.06
N GLU A 16 -11.42 19.68 -14.60
CA GLU A 16 -10.93 21.04 -14.35
C GLU A 16 -10.93 21.39 -12.87
N ALA A 17 -11.92 20.92 -12.11
CA ALA A 17 -12.00 21.12 -10.67
C ALA A 17 -10.86 20.41 -9.91
N VAL A 18 -10.49 19.20 -10.34
CA VAL A 18 -9.39 18.43 -9.76
C VAL A 18 -8.05 19.10 -10.09
N ASN A 19 -7.87 19.57 -11.34
CA ASN A 19 -6.68 20.31 -11.73
C ASN A 19 -6.51 21.60 -10.90
N LYS A 20 -7.60 22.36 -10.72
CA LYS A 20 -7.60 23.57 -9.85
C LYS A 20 -7.25 23.24 -8.40
N LEU A 21 -7.76 22.13 -7.86
CA LEU A 21 -7.41 21.68 -6.51
C LEU A 21 -5.90 21.40 -6.38
N PHE A 22 -5.31 20.67 -7.33
CA PHE A 22 -3.87 20.39 -7.33
C PHE A 22 -3.03 21.65 -7.46
N GLU A 23 -3.43 22.61 -8.30
CA GLU A 23 -2.76 23.91 -8.40
C GLU A 23 -2.83 24.70 -7.09
N VAL A 24 -3.97 24.70 -6.39
CA VAL A 24 -4.10 25.33 -5.07
C VAL A 24 -3.17 24.67 -4.05
N ILE A 25 -3.10 23.33 -4.03
CA ILE A 25 -2.23 22.57 -3.10
C ILE A 25 -0.75 22.84 -3.41
N LYS A 26 -0.37 22.86 -4.68
CA LYS A 26 1.02 23.10 -5.13
C LYS A 26 1.50 24.51 -4.79
N ASN A 27 0.59 25.48 -4.87
CA ASN A 27 0.87 26.88 -4.55
C ASN A 27 0.59 27.21 -3.06
N ALA A 28 0.16 26.23 -2.26
CA ALA A 28 -0.05 26.42 -0.84
C ALA A 28 1.29 26.67 -0.14
N ASN A 29 1.32 27.66 0.76
CA ASN A 29 2.52 28.06 1.45
C ASN A 29 3.03 26.95 2.39
N THR A 30 4.16 26.34 2.06
CA THR A 30 4.83 25.29 2.87
C THR A 30 5.70 25.85 4.00
N THR A 31 5.44 27.05 4.54
CA THR A 31 6.23 27.68 5.64
C THR A 31 6.15 26.91 6.99
N ASN A 32 5.87 25.60 6.98
CA ASN A 32 6.26 24.71 8.06
C ASN A 32 7.59 24.06 7.70
N ASN A 33 8.69 24.73 8.07
CA ASN A 33 10.07 24.21 8.04
C ASN A 33 10.31 23.01 8.98
N ASN A 34 9.23 22.39 9.49
CA ASN A 34 9.27 21.40 10.55
C ASN A 34 8.98 19.98 10.03
N THR A 35 8.64 19.82 8.75
CA THR A 35 8.26 18.53 8.17
C THR A 35 9.41 17.50 8.19
N PHE A 36 10.66 17.95 8.20
CA PHE A 36 11.83 17.05 8.24
C PHE A 36 12.18 16.55 9.66
N ASN A 37 11.66 17.19 10.72
CA ASN A 37 12.04 16.85 12.10
C ASN A 37 11.23 15.68 12.69
N ASN A 38 10.09 15.31 12.08
CA ASN A 38 9.26 14.17 12.52
C ASN A 38 9.48 12.89 11.68
N ASN A 39 10.37 12.92 10.69
CA ASN A 39 10.57 11.78 9.78
C ASN A 39 11.47 10.67 10.37
N HIS A 40 12.08 10.91 11.53
CA HIS A 40 12.84 9.90 12.28
C HIS A 40 11.98 9.11 13.29
N ASN A 41 10.66 9.36 13.36
CA ASN A 41 9.76 8.65 14.28
C ASN A 41 9.51 7.18 13.91
N ASN A 42 9.99 6.72 12.75
CA ASN A 42 9.83 5.33 12.29
C ASN A 42 11.10 4.49 12.52
N ALA A 43 12.07 4.99 13.29
CA ALA A 43 13.20 4.18 13.72
C ALA A 43 12.71 3.13 14.72
N VAL A 44 12.97 1.86 14.43
CA VAL A 44 12.64 0.75 15.33
C VAL A 44 13.67 0.74 16.46
N SER A 45 13.21 0.82 17.70
CA SER A 45 14.09 0.63 18.86
C SER A 45 14.62 -0.81 18.88
N LEU A 46 15.85 -1.01 19.35
CA LEU A 46 16.40 -2.36 19.57
C LEU A 46 15.54 -3.16 20.56
N ASP A 47 14.88 -2.47 21.50
CA ASP A 47 13.97 -3.08 22.48
C ASP A 47 12.66 -3.59 21.85
N ASN A 48 12.37 -3.24 20.59
CA ASN A 48 11.19 -3.68 19.85
C ASN A 48 11.50 -4.77 18.80
N LEU A 49 12.73 -5.29 18.79
CA LEU A 49 13.07 -6.44 17.94
C LEU A 49 12.42 -7.71 18.49
N ARG A 50 11.88 -8.55 17.60
CA ARG A 50 11.35 -9.87 17.96
C ARG A 50 12.50 -10.85 18.13
N ASP A 51 12.39 -11.74 19.09
CA ASP A 51 13.35 -12.85 19.28
C ASP A 51 13.36 -13.79 18.07
N ASP A 52 14.54 -14.35 17.79
CA ASP A 52 14.74 -15.35 16.73
C ASP A 52 14.33 -16.75 17.22
N VAL A 53 13.01 -16.93 17.36
CA VAL A 53 12.40 -18.19 17.79
C VAL A 53 11.35 -18.65 16.79
N VAL A 54 11.26 -19.98 16.62
CA VAL A 54 10.27 -20.65 15.79
C VAL A 54 8.93 -20.65 16.53
N ILE A 55 7.87 -20.21 15.84
CA ILE A 55 6.50 -20.22 16.33
C ILE A 55 5.65 -20.94 15.28
N ASP A 56 5.15 -22.12 15.61
CA ASP A 56 4.30 -22.90 14.72
C ASP A 56 2.85 -22.37 14.73
N SER A 57 2.27 -22.18 13.55
CA SER A 57 0.86 -21.80 13.45
C SER A 57 -0.07 -22.97 13.80
N PRO A 58 -1.13 -22.76 14.59
CA PRO A 58 -2.16 -23.75 14.86
C PRO A 58 -2.80 -24.29 13.59
N GLN A 59 -3.22 -25.55 13.64
CA GLN A 59 -3.87 -26.21 12.50
C GLN A 59 -5.17 -25.48 12.08
N ILE A 60 -5.97 -25.07 13.05
CA ILE A 60 -7.23 -24.32 12.82
C ILE A 60 -6.99 -22.99 12.08
N GLU A 61 -5.89 -22.29 12.37
CA GLU A 61 -5.57 -21.02 11.72
C GLU A 61 -5.21 -21.24 10.24
N LYS A 62 -4.44 -22.30 9.95
CA LYS A 62 -4.11 -22.68 8.56
C LYS A 62 -5.37 -23.04 7.76
N GLU A 63 -6.32 -23.74 8.39
CA GLU A 63 -7.60 -24.09 7.77
C GLU A 63 -8.43 -22.85 7.45
N ILE A 64 -8.59 -21.93 8.42
CA ILE A 64 -9.30 -20.65 8.22
C ILE A 64 -8.69 -19.86 7.06
N ILE A 65 -7.35 -19.81 6.95
CA ILE A 65 -6.68 -19.10 5.86
C ILE A 65 -7.04 -19.70 4.50
N ILE A 66 -6.96 -21.03 4.39
CA ILE A 66 -7.25 -21.76 3.13
C ILE A 66 -8.73 -21.59 2.73
N GLU A 67 -9.66 -21.65 3.69
CA GLU A 67 -11.09 -21.41 3.46
C GLU A 67 -11.39 -20.04 2.84
N ASN A 68 -10.53 -19.04 3.11
CA ASN A 68 -10.67 -17.69 2.59
C ASN A 68 -9.97 -17.46 1.24
N PHE A 69 -9.33 -18.47 0.65
CA PHE A 69 -8.71 -18.33 -0.67
C PHE A 69 -9.78 -18.15 -1.77
N PRO A 70 -9.71 -17.07 -2.58
CA PRO A 70 -10.64 -16.87 -3.70
C PRO A 70 -10.61 -18.01 -4.73
N LYS A 71 -9.43 -18.62 -4.91
CA LYS A 71 -9.21 -19.81 -5.71
C LYS A 71 -8.15 -20.67 -5.02
N GLU A 72 -8.54 -21.86 -4.63
CA GLU A 72 -7.68 -22.83 -3.95
C GLU A 72 -7.40 -24.02 -4.88
N LYS A 73 -6.20 -24.58 -4.76
CA LYS A 73 -5.84 -25.86 -5.35
C LYS A 73 -4.76 -26.55 -4.51
N ASN A 74 -5.06 -27.72 -3.96
CA ASN A 74 -4.13 -28.57 -3.21
C ASN A 74 -3.46 -27.85 -2.01
N GLY A 75 -4.18 -26.98 -1.32
CA GLY A 75 -3.71 -26.15 -0.21
C GLY A 75 -3.02 -24.85 -0.64
N PHE A 76 -2.96 -24.55 -1.95
CA PHE A 76 -2.30 -23.35 -2.47
C PHE A 76 -3.32 -22.34 -2.99
N LEU A 77 -3.04 -21.05 -2.74
CA LEU A 77 -3.74 -19.94 -3.37
C LEU A 77 -3.33 -19.84 -4.85
N VAL A 78 -4.31 -19.95 -5.75
CA VAL A 78 -4.08 -19.90 -7.18
C VAL A 78 -4.24 -18.48 -7.70
N VAL A 79 -3.17 -17.95 -8.32
CA VAL A 79 -3.15 -16.65 -8.97
C VAL A 79 -2.74 -16.77 -10.43
N SER A 80 -3.12 -15.78 -11.24
CA SER A 80 -2.65 -15.68 -12.62
C SER A 80 -1.14 -15.48 -12.63
N LYS A 81 -0.43 -16.22 -13.49
CA LYS A 81 0.98 -15.98 -13.75
C LYS A 81 1.14 -14.61 -14.39
N VAL A 82 1.91 -13.73 -13.77
CA VAL A 82 2.29 -12.46 -14.39
C VAL A 82 3.21 -12.78 -15.56
N ILE A 83 2.79 -12.37 -16.76
CA ILE A 83 3.63 -12.29 -17.95
C ILE A 83 3.77 -10.81 -18.29
N GLU A 84 5.00 -10.33 -18.41
CA GLU A 84 5.27 -8.96 -18.86
C GLU A 84 5.07 -8.88 -20.38
N GLU A 85 4.46 -7.79 -20.86
CA GLU A 85 4.29 -7.50 -22.30
C GLU A 85 5.56 -6.91 -22.93
#